data_AF-A0A371P4R2-F1
#
_entry.id   AF-A0A371P4R2-F1
#
_cell.length_a   1.000
_cell.length_b   1.000
_cell.length_c   1.000
_cell.angle_alpha   90.00
_cell.angle_beta   90.00
_cell.angle_gamma   90.00
#
_symmetry.space_group_name_H-M   'P 1'
#
loop_
_entity.id
_entity.type
_entity.pdbx_description
1 polymer ?
#
loop_
_entity_poly.entity_id
_entity_poly.type
_entity_poly.pdbx_seq_one_letter_code
_entity_poly.pdbx_strand_id
1 'polypeptide(L)'
;MSAITTRVTRGLAVVAASIAMASSLLVASPATADEAVVNVSPPTIAGTAQLEQTLTAQPGTWTPSDVTYSYQWLRDGVPVGGDSPANATRALSDVADVGRTYVVRVTASRPGAASVAALSAPTAAVAPGTFTATRRPTVLGSAKYGRKLTGRVGAFSRKAELDYRWLRDGRAIRGAGGRHYRVRSADVGHRIAFRVRASRLGFATVTAVSRDKRVTNARSVRRTVTYSVATRGSVRASLSTFKRLAQQTYDDPRGWRAMGVRFKRVSSGGDFTLVLSQASKVPSFSSACSTTYSCRVGRHVIINETRWQQATPTWDDKRGSLRDYRHMVINHETGHWLGRGHARCGGKGQLAPVMQQQSKGLSGCKINPWPKKNELHSSRFGF
;
A
#
# COMPACT_ATOMS: atom_id res chain seq x y z
N MET A 1 -19.39 24.86 98.18
CA MET A 1 -20.82 24.54 98.08
C MET A 1 -20.94 23.25 97.32
N SER A 2 -21.52 22.14 97.75
CA SER A 2 -22.07 21.62 99.01
C SER A 2 -22.18 20.11 98.68
N ALA A 3 -21.47 19.23 99.38
CA ALA A 3 -21.90 18.59 100.62
C ALA A 3 -22.93 17.46 100.42
N ILE A 4 -22.48 16.24 100.80
CA ILE A 4 -23.16 15.27 101.69
C ILE A 4 -24.33 14.49 101.03
N THR A 5 -24.46 13.16 101.11
CA THR A 5 -24.94 12.36 102.27
C THR A 5 -24.79 10.86 101.88
N THR A 6 -23.96 10.06 102.59
CA THR A 6 -24.34 9.05 103.62
C THR A 6 -24.59 7.62 103.06
N ARG A 7 -23.67 6.66 103.24
CA ARG A 7 -23.37 5.77 104.40
C ARG A 7 -24.34 4.58 104.51
N VAL A 8 -23.88 3.34 104.30
CA VAL A 8 -24.25 2.13 105.08
C VAL A 8 -23.07 1.15 105.11
N THR A 9 -22.98 0.50 106.27
CA THR A 9 -21.96 -0.28 106.96
C THR A 9 -21.68 -1.72 106.49
N ARG A 10 -20.39 -2.06 106.54
CA ARG A 10 -19.69 -3.25 107.09
C ARG A 10 -20.36 -4.63 107.09
N GLY A 11 -19.63 -5.61 106.53
CA GLY A 11 -19.61 -7.02 106.95
C GLY A 11 -18.27 -7.66 106.56
N LEU A 12 -17.50 -8.14 107.55
CA LEU A 12 -16.14 -8.68 107.41
C LEU A 12 -16.10 -10.10 106.81
N ALA A 13 -15.05 -10.40 106.03
CA ALA A 13 -14.31 -11.66 106.15
C ALA A 13 -12.89 -11.48 105.61
N VAL A 14 -11.90 -11.73 106.46
CA VAL A 14 -10.46 -11.70 106.18
C VAL A 14 -10.06 -13.08 105.64
N VAL A 15 -9.45 -13.13 104.47
CA VAL A 15 -8.57 -14.23 104.03
C VAL A 15 -7.29 -13.59 103.51
N ALA A 16 -6.21 -13.74 104.28
CA ALA A 16 -4.88 -13.31 103.86
C ALA A 16 -4.30 -14.34 102.89
N ALA A 17 -4.10 -13.95 101.63
CA ALA A 17 -3.37 -14.74 100.64
C ALA A 17 -1.95 -14.18 100.51
N SER A 18 -0.97 -14.93 101.02
CA SER A 18 0.46 -14.65 100.85
C SER A 18 0.88 -14.99 99.42
N ILE A 19 1.14 -13.97 98.58
CA ILE A 19 1.71 -14.15 97.24
C ILE A 19 3.24 -14.10 97.36
N ALA A 20 3.90 -15.24 97.19
CA ALA A 20 5.34 -15.31 96.97
C ALA A 20 5.63 -14.94 95.50
N MET A 21 6.33 -13.83 95.26
CA MET A 21 6.86 -13.51 93.92
C MET A 21 8.10 -14.36 93.65
N ALA A 22 7.95 -15.42 92.86
CA ALA A 22 9.07 -16.08 92.20
C ALA A 22 9.52 -15.20 91.01
N SER A 23 10.64 -14.51 91.15
CA SER A 23 11.31 -13.85 90.02
C SER A 23 12.03 -14.90 89.18
N SER A 24 11.35 -15.42 88.17
CA SER A 24 11.97 -16.26 87.14
C SER A 24 12.81 -15.38 86.22
N LEU A 25 14.13 -15.39 86.41
CA LEU A 25 15.09 -14.92 85.40
C LEU A 25 15.00 -15.84 84.19
N LEU A 26 14.25 -15.43 83.17
CA LEU A 26 14.35 -15.99 81.83
C LEU A 26 15.73 -15.65 81.28
N VAL A 27 16.66 -16.60 81.36
CA VAL A 27 17.88 -16.57 80.55
C VAL A 27 17.41 -16.66 79.10
N ALA A 28 17.43 -15.54 78.38
CA ALA A 28 17.23 -15.55 76.94
C ALA A 28 18.34 -16.41 76.32
N SER A 29 17.97 -17.51 75.64
CA SER A 29 18.90 -18.24 74.78
C SER A 29 19.63 -17.27 73.87
N PRO A 30 20.94 -17.44 73.58
CA PRO A 30 21.59 -16.61 72.58
C PRO A 30 20.79 -16.75 71.28
N ALA A 31 20.33 -15.62 70.73
CA ALA A 31 19.79 -15.59 69.40
C ALA A 31 20.90 -16.11 68.48
N THR A 32 20.80 -17.36 68.02
CA THR A 32 21.60 -17.85 66.91
C THR A 32 21.37 -16.87 65.78
N ALA A 33 22.43 -16.16 65.36
CA ALA A 33 22.37 -15.29 64.21
C ALA A 33 21.86 -16.13 63.04
N ASP A 34 20.61 -15.88 62.64
CA ASP A 34 19.95 -16.66 61.62
C ASP A 34 20.75 -16.50 60.32
N GLU A 35 20.97 -17.60 59.61
CA GLU A 35 21.84 -17.59 58.43
C GLU A 35 21.29 -16.61 57.39
N ALA A 36 22.11 -15.63 57.02
CA ALA A 36 21.68 -14.55 56.14
C ALA A 36 21.28 -15.11 54.77
N VAL A 37 20.13 -14.65 54.24
CA VAL A 37 19.70 -15.02 52.89
C VAL A 37 20.59 -14.34 51.86
N VAL A 38 21.21 -15.11 50.96
CA VAL A 38 22.12 -14.63 49.92
C VAL A 38 21.64 -15.12 48.56
N ASN A 39 21.64 -14.23 47.56
CA ASN A 39 21.43 -14.61 46.16
C ASN A 39 22.73 -15.19 45.58
N VAL A 40 22.68 -16.45 45.13
CA VAL A 40 23.84 -17.15 44.55
C VAL A 40 23.85 -17.01 43.04
N SER A 41 22.68 -17.11 42.40
CA SER A 41 22.51 -16.80 40.98
C SER A 41 21.32 -15.87 40.77
N PRO A 42 21.44 -14.83 39.93
CA PRO A 42 20.41 -13.83 39.77
C PRO A 42 19.13 -14.43 39.17
N PRO A 43 17.97 -13.81 39.43
CA PRO A 43 16.72 -14.15 38.75
C PRO A 43 16.84 -14.02 37.22
N THR A 44 16.06 -14.81 36.50
CA THR A 44 15.95 -14.76 35.04
C THR A 44 14.50 -14.64 34.60
N ILE A 45 14.28 -14.19 33.36
CA ILE A 45 12.96 -14.10 32.75
C ILE A 45 12.90 -15.08 31.57
N ALA A 46 11.95 -16.00 31.60
CA ALA A 46 11.63 -16.88 30.49
C ALA A 46 10.43 -16.34 29.69
N GLY A 47 10.33 -16.77 28.43
CA GLY A 47 9.28 -16.34 27.50
C GLY A 47 9.76 -15.32 26.48
N THR A 48 8.89 -14.99 25.52
CA THR A 48 9.19 -14.04 24.45
C THR A 48 8.61 -12.68 24.79
N ALA A 49 9.45 -11.64 24.78
CA ALA A 49 9.00 -10.25 24.92
C ALA A 49 8.26 -9.81 23.65
N GLN A 50 6.97 -10.13 23.57
CA GLN A 50 6.09 -9.78 22.46
C GLN A 50 4.66 -9.56 22.97
N LEU A 51 3.94 -8.61 22.39
CA LEU A 51 2.54 -8.36 22.74
C LEU A 51 1.70 -9.65 22.62
N GLU A 52 0.82 -9.85 23.61
CA GLU A 52 0.00 -11.05 23.85
C GLU A 52 0.79 -12.32 24.20
N GLN A 53 2.05 -12.20 24.64
CA GLN A 53 2.80 -13.28 25.27
C GLN A 53 2.90 -13.08 26.79
N THR A 54 3.36 -14.11 27.49
CA THR A 54 3.57 -14.09 28.93
C THR A 54 5.04 -14.27 29.25
N LEU A 55 5.57 -13.40 30.12
CA LEU A 55 6.88 -13.55 30.74
C LEU A 55 6.73 -14.33 32.04
N THR A 56 7.70 -15.19 32.35
CA THR A 56 7.73 -15.98 33.57
C THR A 56 9.03 -15.72 34.32
N ALA A 57 8.92 -15.31 35.58
CA ALA A 57 10.06 -15.13 36.45
C ALA A 57 10.61 -16.48 36.90
N GLN A 58 11.92 -16.62 36.85
CA GLN A 58 12.67 -17.70 37.46
C GLN A 58 13.45 -17.10 38.63
N PRO A 59 13.28 -17.58 39.87
CA PRO A 59 13.78 -16.91 41.06
C PRO A 59 15.31 -16.90 41.19
N GLY A 60 16.02 -17.70 40.39
CA GLY A 60 17.46 -17.93 40.57
C GLY A 60 17.72 -18.93 41.69
N THR A 61 18.92 -18.88 42.28
CA THR A 61 19.31 -19.74 43.41
C THR A 61 19.70 -18.90 44.60
N TRP A 62 19.34 -19.39 45.78
CA TRP A 62 19.47 -18.69 47.06
C TRP A 62 19.99 -19.65 48.12
N THR A 63 20.73 -19.10 49.08
CA THR A 63 21.19 -19.83 50.26
C THR A 63 20.81 -19.04 51.51
N PRO A 64 20.21 -19.67 52.53
CA PRO A 64 19.66 -21.03 52.54
C PRO A 64 18.58 -21.28 51.49
N SER A 65 18.35 -22.53 51.08
CA SER A 65 17.40 -22.85 50.00
C SER A 65 15.92 -22.82 50.45
N ASP A 66 15.66 -22.88 51.76
CA ASP A 66 14.35 -22.82 52.39
C ASP A 66 13.85 -21.37 52.54
N VAL A 67 13.68 -20.70 51.39
CA VAL A 67 13.14 -19.34 51.29
C VAL A 67 11.81 -19.31 50.56
N THR A 68 11.00 -18.30 50.87
CA THR A 68 9.79 -17.95 50.11
C THR A 68 10.06 -16.76 49.20
N TYR A 69 9.36 -16.67 48.06
CA TYR A 69 9.58 -15.62 47.07
C TYR A 69 8.36 -14.72 46.91
N SER A 70 8.59 -13.41 46.77
CA SER A 70 7.65 -12.47 46.17
C SER A 70 8.25 -11.87 44.90
N TYR A 71 7.38 -11.50 43.96
CA TYR A 71 7.77 -11.02 42.64
C TYR A 71 7.17 -9.64 42.37
N GLN A 72 8.02 -8.70 41.98
CA GLN A 72 7.62 -7.38 41.49
C GLN A 72 8.18 -7.16 40.09
N TRP A 73 7.31 -6.98 39.10
CA TRP A 73 7.72 -6.62 37.74
C TRP A 73 7.99 -5.13 37.64
N LEU A 74 8.99 -4.75 36.85
CA LEU A 74 9.37 -3.39 36.52
C LEU A 74 9.34 -3.20 35.01
N ARG A 75 8.64 -2.18 34.52
CA ARG A 75 8.62 -1.77 33.12
C ARG A 75 9.45 -0.50 33.00
N ASP A 76 10.54 -0.57 32.24
CA ASP A 76 11.53 0.52 32.12
C ASP A 76 11.98 1.06 33.51
N GLY A 77 12.18 0.14 34.45
CA GLY A 77 12.60 0.47 35.83
C GLY A 77 11.48 0.92 36.77
N VAL A 78 10.24 1.09 36.29
CA VAL A 78 9.09 1.50 37.12
C VAL A 78 8.26 0.27 37.53
N PRO A 79 7.94 0.09 38.83
CA PRO A 79 7.09 -1.01 39.28
C PRO A 79 5.73 -1.05 38.57
N VAL A 80 5.30 -2.25 38.19
CA VAL A 80 4.03 -2.49 37.53
C VAL A 80 3.33 -3.72 38.13
N GLY A 81 2.11 -3.55 38.63
CA GLY A 81 1.46 -4.55 39.48
C GLY A 81 2.02 -4.51 40.91
N GLY A 82 1.56 -5.42 41.77
CA GLY A 82 2.03 -5.51 43.16
C GLY A 82 3.26 -6.40 43.33
N ASP A 83 3.88 -6.34 44.51
CA ASP A 83 4.90 -7.30 44.95
C ASP A 83 4.19 -8.44 45.70
N SER A 84 4.16 -9.65 45.11
CA SER A 84 3.42 -10.78 45.68
C SER A 84 3.95 -12.12 45.17
N PRO A 85 3.84 -13.21 45.97
CA PRO A 85 4.13 -14.57 45.50
C PRO A 85 3.30 -14.98 44.27
N ALA A 86 2.11 -14.42 44.10
CA ALA A 86 1.22 -14.72 42.96
C ALA A 86 1.72 -14.12 41.63
N ASN A 87 2.66 -13.17 41.66
CA ASN A 87 3.09 -12.40 40.49
C ASN A 87 4.30 -12.99 39.77
N ALA A 88 4.48 -14.32 39.84
CA ALA A 88 5.55 -15.03 39.13
C ALA A 88 5.45 -14.92 37.59
N THR A 89 4.33 -14.46 37.05
CA THR A 89 4.14 -14.25 35.61
C THR A 89 3.63 -12.85 35.28
N ARG A 90 3.91 -12.40 34.05
CA ARG A 90 3.45 -11.12 33.51
C ARG A 90 2.96 -11.28 32.07
N ALA A 91 1.66 -11.11 31.88
CA ALA A 91 1.08 -10.99 30.55
C ALA A 91 1.41 -9.62 29.94
N LEU A 92 1.87 -9.62 28.69
CA LEU A 92 2.15 -8.43 27.88
C LEU A 92 0.91 -8.09 27.05
N SER A 93 -0.18 -7.69 27.70
CA SER A 93 -1.49 -7.51 27.04
C SER A 93 -1.79 -6.07 26.62
N ASP A 94 -0.98 -5.09 27.05
CA ASP A 94 -1.22 -3.68 26.76
C ASP A 94 -0.35 -3.21 25.58
N VAL A 95 -0.92 -2.45 24.65
CA VAL A 95 -0.17 -1.83 23.55
C VAL A 95 0.94 -0.91 24.06
N ALA A 96 0.81 -0.36 25.27
CA ALA A 96 1.83 0.43 25.94
C ALA A 96 3.07 -0.39 26.32
N ASP A 97 3.00 -1.72 26.31
CA ASP A 97 4.14 -2.59 26.54
C ASP A 97 5.09 -2.64 25.35
N VAL A 98 4.59 -2.42 24.13
CA VAL A 98 5.39 -2.50 22.90
C VAL A 98 6.53 -1.47 22.93
N GLY A 99 7.74 -1.96 22.67
CA GLY A 99 8.97 -1.18 22.71
C GLY A 99 9.56 -1.00 24.11
N ARG A 100 8.90 -1.48 25.18
CA ARG A 100 9.41 -1.38 26.56
C ARG A 100 10.20 -2.61 26.95
N THR A 101 11.01 -2.48 27.99
CA THR A 101 11.77 -3.60 28.58
C THR A 101 11.21 -3.95 29.94
N TYR A 102 11.32 -5.22 30.30
CA TYR A 102 10.85 -5.74 31.59
C TYR A 102 12.01 -6.30 32.41
N VAL A 103 12.01 -6.02 33.70
CA VAL A 103 12.87 -6.63 34.72
C VAL A 103 11.96 -7.20 35.80
N VAL A 104 12.36 -8.30 36.43
CA VAL A 104 11.69 -8.79 37.64
C VAL A 104 12.62 -8.63 38.84
N ARG A 105 12.08 -8.06 39.92
CA ARG A 105 12.66 -8.11 41.26
C ARG A 105 12.09 -9.30 41.99
N VAL A 106 12.96 -10.16 42.49
CA VAL A 106 12.59 -11.31 43.32
C VAL A 106 13.10 -11.05 44.71
N THR A 107 12.20 -11.08 45.69
CA THR A 107 12.52 -10.91 47.11
C THR A 107 12.41 -12.26 47.80
N ALA A 108 13.52 -12.77 48.32
CA ALA A 108 13.57 -13.99 49.12
C ALA A 108 13.40 -13.66 50.60
N SER A 109 12.54 -14.41 51.30
CA SER A 109 12.24 -14.22 52.73
C SER A 109 12.26 -15.54 53.48
N ARG A 110 12.86 -15.52 54.68
CA ARG A 110 12.91 -16.63 55.62
C ARG A 110 12.55 -16.11 57.02
N PRO A 111 11.72 -16.80 57.80
CA PRO A 111 11.43 -16.40 59.18
C PRO A 111 12.73 -16.22 59.97
N GLY A 112 12.85 -15.13 60.73
CA GLY A 112 14.04 -14.83 61.53
C GLY A 112 15.20 -14.17 60.79
N ALA A 113 15.20 -14.14 59.45
CA ALA A 113 16.20 -13.47 58.63
C ALA A 113 15.65 -12.24 57.89
N ALA A 114 16.52 -11.27 57.58
CA ALA A 114 16.16 -10.13 56.75
C ALA A 114 15.90 -10.57 55.29
N SER A 115 14.84 -10.06 54.67
CA SER A 115 14.54 -10.33 53.26
C SER A 115 15.56 -9.68 52.32
N VAL A 116 15.95 -10.39 51.27
CA VAL A 116 16.93 -9.91 50.28
C VAL A 116 16.32 -9.94 48.89
N ALA A 117 16.54 -8.88 48.11
CA ALA A 117 16.03 -8.74 46.76
C ALA A 117 17.14 -8.77 45.71
N ALA A 118 16.88 -9.44 44.59
CA ALA A 118 17.75 -9.47 43.41
C ALA A 118 16.94 -9.13 42.15
N LEU A 119 17.61 -8.54 41.15
CA LEU A 119 17.01 -8.19 39.87
C LEU A 119 17.47 -9.16 38.77
N SER A 120 16.58 -9.43 37.82
CA SER A 120 16.98 -10.04 36.56
C SER A 120 17.68 -9.06 35.64
N ALA A 121 18.35 -9.58 34.61
CA ALA A 121 18.65 -8.78 33.41
C ALA A 121 17.34 -8.31 32.74
N PRO A 122 17.34 -7.16 32.04
CA PRO A 122 16.18 -6.69 31.28
C PRO A 122 15.89 -7.62 30.09
N THR A 123 14.62 -7.79 29.76
CA THR A 123 14.22 -8.43 28.49
C THR A 123 14.66 -7.59 27.30
N ALA A 124 14.65 -8.18 26.11
CA ALA A 124 14.57 -7.41 24.88
C ALA A 124 13.32 -6.49 24.90
N ALA A 125 13.35 -5.42 24.11
CA ALA A 125 12.19 -4.56 23.94
C ALA A 125 11.01 -5.39 23.38
N VAL A 126 9.83 -5.25 24.00
CA VAL A 126 8.64 -6.01 23.63
C VAL A 126 8.29 -5.75 22.16
N ALA A 127 8.34 -6.80 21.35
CA ALA A 127 8.00 -6.73 19.94
C ALA A 127 6.49 -6.53 19.74
N PRO A 128 6.06 -5.92 18.62
CA PRO A 128 4.65 -5.89 18.24
C PRO A 128 4.06 -7.31 18.12
N GLY A 129 2.79 -7.43 18.45
CA GLY A 129 2.04 -8.66 18.22
C GLY A 129 1.95 -9.00 16.74
N THR A 130 1.67 -10.25 16.41
CA THR A 130 1.51 -10.68 15.02
C THR A 130 0.07 -11.05 14.68
N PHE A 131 -0.29 -10.84 13.42
CA PHE A 131 -1.47 -11.43 12.80
C PHE A 131 -1.16 -11.77 11.34
N THR A 132 -2.04 -12.53 10.70
CA THR A 132 -1.79 -13.08 9.36
C THR A 132 -2.96 -12.85 8.43
N ALA A 133 -2.70 -12.86 7.14
CA ALA A 133 -3.74 -12.90 6.11
C ALA A 133 -4.17 -14.36 5.91
N THR A 134 -5.36 -14.71 6.39
CA THR A 134 -5.92 -16.07 6.31
C THR A 134 -6.59 -16.36 4.97
N ARG A 135 -6.98 -15.33 4.23
CA ARG A 135 -7.49 -15.46 2.87
C ARG A 135 -7.00 -14.33 1.98
N ARG A 136 -6.47 -14.69 0.82
CA ARG A 136 -5.90 -13.74 -0.14
C ARG A 136 -6.97 -12.78 -0.70
N PRO A 137 -6.62 -11.50 -0.95
CA PRO A 137 -7.45 -10.59 -1.73
C PRO A 137 -7.73 -11.11 -3.15
N THR A 138 -8.83 -10.67 -3.75
CA THR A 138 -9.18 -11.04 -5.14
C THR A 138 -9.61 -9.84 -5.98
N VAL A 139 -9.46 -9.95 -7.29
CA VAL A 139 -9.90 -8.93 -8.26
C VAL A 139 -11.10 -9.46 -9.04
N LEU A 140 -12.25 -8.80 -8.89
CA LEU A 140 -13.45 -9.06 -9.68
C LEU A 140 -13.52 -8.18 -10.92
N GLY A 141 -14.30 -8.63 -11.91
CA GLY A 141 -14.50 -7.95 -13.19
C GLY A 141 -13.54 -8.42 -14.27
N SER A 142 -13.84 -7.99 -15.51
CA SER A 142 -13.05 -8.28 -16.70
C SER A 142 -11.91 -7.26 -16.84
N ALA A 143 -10.67 -7.75 -16.91
CA ALA A 143 -9.46 -6.93 -17.09
C ALA A 143 -9.36 -6.46 -18.56
N LYS A 144 -10.26 -5.55 -18.94
CA LYS A 144 -10.34 -4.95 -20.28
C LYS A 144 -10.32 -3.43 -20.16
N TYR A 145 -9.68 -2.75 -21.11
CA TYR A 145 -9.64 -1.29 -21.15
C TYR A 145 -11.02 -0.65 -20.91
N GLY A 146 -11.06 0.37 -20.05
CA GLY A 146 -12.26 1.13 -19.72
C GLY A 146 -13.22 0.45 -18.74
N ARG A 147 -13.06 -0.86 -18.45
CA ARG A 147 -13.91 -1.59 -17.48
C ARG A 147 -13.49 -1.28 -16.03
N LYS A 148 -14.45 -1.41 -15.12
CA LYS A 148 -14.23 -1.29 -13.66
C LYS A 148 -13.84 -2.65 -13.09
N LEU A 149 -12.75 -2.69 -12.35
CA LEU A 149 -12.34 -3.79 -11.49
C LEU A 149 -12.72 -3.47 -10.04
N THR A 150 -13.02 -4.52 -9.27
CA THR A 150 -13.34 -4.40 -7.83
C THR A 150 -12.42 -5.30 -7.03
N GLY A 151 -11.69 -4.72 -6.08
CA GLY A 151 -10.84 -5.42 -5.12
C GLY A 151 -11.67 -5.93 -3.94
N ARG A 152 -11.61 -7.23 -3.69
CA ARG A 152 -12.10 -7.87 -2.46
C ARG A 152 -10.93 -8.09 -1.53
N VAL A 153 -11.14 -7.76 -0.26
CA VAL A 153 -10.08 -7.64 0.75
C VAL A 153 -9.45 -8.98 1.12
N GLY A 154 -10.24 -10.07 1.17
CA GLY A 154 -9.77 -11.35 1.70
C GLY A 154 -10.23 -11.54 3.15
N ALA A 155 -9.36 -12.10 3.99
CA ALA A 155 -9.57 -12.23 5.44
C ALA A 155 -8.24 -12.18 6.19
N PHE A 156 -8.29 -11.72 7.43
CA PHE A 156 -7.16 -11.63 8.35
C PHE A 156 -7.54 -12.30 9.68
N SER A 157 -6.56 -12.85 10.40
CA SER A 157 -6.81 -13.51 11.69
C SER A 157 -7.26 -12.54 12.79
N ARG A 158 -7.10 -11.22 12.57
CA ARG A 158 -7.56 -10.16 13.47
C ARG A 158 -8.26 -9.05 12.69
N LYS A 159 -9.16 -8.32 13.35
CA LYS A 159 -9.71 -7.07 12.82
C LYS A 159 -8.59 -6.01 12.76
N ALA A 160 -8.54 -5.27 11.66
CA ALA A 160 -7.51 -4.29 11.37
C ALA A 160 -8.09 -3.16 10.51
N GLU A 161 -7.47 -1.99 10.56
CA GLU A 161 -7.67 -0.90 9.60
C GLU A 161 -7.04 -1.28 8.27
N LEU A 162 -7.65 -0.86 7.15
CA LEU A 162 -7.30 -1.35 5.83
C LEU A 162 -7.03 -0.22 4.84
N ASP A 163 -5.83 -0.25 4.26
CA ASP A 163 -5.42 0.58 3.14
C ASP A 163 -5.35 -0.23 1.84
N TYR A 164 -5.73 0.40 0.74
CA TYR A 164 -5.75 -0.26 -0.57
C TYR A 164 -4.80 0.37 -1.57
N ARG A 165 -4.27 -0.45 -2.48
CA ARG A 165 -3.56 0.03 -3.66
C ARG A 165 -3.75 -0.90 -4.83
N TRP A 166 -4.02 -0.35 -6.01
CA TRP A 166 -3.88 -1.09 -7.26
C TRP A 166 -2.45 -1.06 -7.74
N LEU A 167 -2.00 -2.18 -8.28
CA LEU A 167 -0.64 -2.38 -8.78
C LEU A 167 -0.68 -2.65 -10.29
N ARG A 168 0.30 -2.12 -11.02
CA ARG A 168 0.62 -2.47 -12.41
C ARG A 168 2.02 -3.08 -12.42
N ASP A 169 2.12 -4.34 -12.82
CA ASP A 169 3.35 -5.15 -12.79
C ASP A 169 4.08 -5.04 -11.45
N GLY A 170 3.32 -5.22 -10.36
CA GLY A 170 3.82 -5.13 -8.99
C GLY A 170 4.01 -3.70 -8.44
N ARG A 171 4.00 -2.66 -9.28
CA ARG A 171 4.23 -1.27 -8.86
C ARG A 171 2.93 -0.52 -8.59
N ALA A 172 2.90 0.31 -7.55
CA ALA A 172 1.70 1.07 -7.18
C ALA A 172 1.26 2.06 -8.26
N ILE A 173 -0.03 2.04 -8.59
CA ILE A 173 -0.63 2.99 -9.53
C ILE A 173 -1.01 4.26 -8.77
N ARG A 174 -0.47 5.41 -9.20
CA ARG A 174 -0.75 6.71 -8.57
C ARG A 174 -2.26 7.04 -8.61
N GLY A 175 -2.78 7.44 -7.45
CA GLY A 175 -4.20 7.80 -7.27
C GLY A 175 -5.17 6.62 -7.27
N ALA A 176 -4.69 5.36 -7.24
CA ALA A 176 -5.54 4.17 -7.23
C ALA A 176 -5.58 3.53 -5.83
N GLY A 177 -6.06 4.29 -4.85
CA GLY A 177 -6.15 3.88 -3.43
C GLY A 177 -7.50 3.32 -2.99
N GLY A 178 -8.48 3.22 -3.88
CA GLY A 178 -9.82 2.71 -3.56
C GLY A 178 -10.00 1.23 -3.88
N ARG A 179 -11.11 0.65 -3.42
CA ARG A 179 -11.53 -0.72 -3.76
C ARG A 179 -11.96 -0.88 -5.22
N HIS A 180 -12.19 0.21 -5.94
CA HIS A 180 -12.56 0.18 -7.35
C HIS A 180 -11.48 0.82 -8.21
N TYR A 181 -11.24 0.25 -9.39
CA TYR A 181 -10.29 0.77 -10.36
C TYR A 181 -10.84 0.68 -11.77
N ARG A 182 -10.86 1.81 -12.48
CA ARG A 182 -11.17 1.81 -13.92
C ARG A 182 -9.87 1.59 -14.68
N VAL A 183 -9.83 0.53 -15.49
CA VAL A 183 -8.68 0.19 -16.33
C VAL A 183 -8.40 1.31 -17.32
N ARG A 184 -7.16 1.83 -17.27
CA ARG A 184 -6.64 2.93 -18.08
C ARG A 184 -5.92 2.40 -19.32
N SER A 185 -5.64 3.28 -20.28
CA SER A 185 -4.97 2.87 -21.53
C SER A 185 -3.56 2.30 -21.27
N ALA A 186 -2.82 2.92 -20.35
CA ALA A 186 -1.49 2.47 -19.93
C ALA A 186 -1.48 1.12 -19.20
N ASP A 187 -2.64 0.56 -18.84
CA ASP A 187 -2.71 -0.79 -18.27
C ASP A 187 -2.73 -1.88 -19.35
N VAL A 188 -3.13 -1.56 -20.59
CA VAL A 188 -3.27 -2.58 -21.64
C VAL A 188 -1.93 -3.25 -21.91
N GLY A 189 -1.94 -4.58 -21.94
CA GLY A 189 -0.73 -5.39 -22.06
C GLY A 189 -0.01 -5.66 -20.72
N HIS A 190 -0.36 -4.95 -19.65
CA HIS A 190 0.27 -5.08 -18.33
C HIS A 190 -0.59 -5.97 -17.41
N ARG A 191 -0.03 -6.37 -16.26
CA ARG A 191 -0.72 -7.16 -15.23
C ARG A 191 -1.18 -6.25 -14.10
N ILE A 192 -2.46 -6.37 -13.71
CA ILE A 192 -3.07 -5.57 -12.65
C ILE A 192 -3.39 -6.44 -11.45
N ALA A 193 -2.95 -6.02 -10.26
CA ALA A 193 -3.23 -6.67 -8.98
C ALA A 193 -3.80 -5.68 -7.95
N PHE A 194 -4.41 -6.21 -6.91
CA PHE A 194 -4.97 -5.46 -5.79
C PHE A 194 -4.21 -5.80 -4.50
N ARG A 195 -3.70 -4.78 -3.82
CA ARG A 195 -2.97 -4.89 -2.57
C ARG A 195 -3.79 -4.32 -1.43
N VAL A 196 -3.80 -5.04 -0.32
CA VAL A 196 -4.37 -4.62 0.96
C VAL A 196 -3.23 -4.56 1.98
N ARG A 197 -3.11 -3.42 2.66
CA ARG A 197 -2.25 -3.26 3.84
C ARG A 197 -3.18 -3.19 5.04
N ALA A 198 -2.97 -4.04 6.03
CA ALA A 198 -3.77 -4.15 7.24
C ALA A 198 -2.95 -3.74 8.45
N SER A 199 -3.41 -2.76 9.21
CA SER A 199 -2.75 -2.23 10.41
C SER A 199 -3.64 -2.35 11.64
N ARG A 200 -3.02 -2.68 12.77
CA ARG A 200 -3.68 -2.73 14.08
C ARG A 200 -2.67 -2.22 15.10
N LEU A 201 -3.09 -1.30 15.96
CA LEU A 201 -2.22 -0.70 16.98
C LEU A 201 -1.60 -1.80 17.86
N GLY A 202 -0.29 -1.72 18.09
CA GLY A 202 0.48 -2.72 18.83
C GLY A 202 0.86 -3.98 18.03
N PHE A 203 0.45 -4.10 16.76
CA PHE A 203 0.76 -5.24 15.91
C PHE A 203 1.60 -4.86 14.69
N ALA A 204 2.43 -5.80 14.23
CA ALA A 204 3.12 -5.69 12.96
C ALA A 204 2.12 -5.58 11.80
N THR A 205 2.38 -4.68 10.85
CA THR A 205 1.51 -4.47 9.69
C THR A 205 1.60 -5.64 8.70
N VAL A 206 0.45 -6.14 8.24
CA VAL A 206 0.37 -7.24 7.27
C VAL A 206 0.02 -6.69 5.89
N THR A 207 0.71 -7.15 4.85
CA THR A 207 0.37 -6.82 3.45
C THR A 207 -0.03 -8.09 2.70
N ALA A 208 -1.18 -8.06 2.02
CA ALA A 208 -1.65 -9.13 1.16
C ALA A 208 -1.91 -8.63 -0.26
N VAL A 209 -1.56 -9.43 -1.27
CA VAL A 209 -1.71 -9.09 -2.69
C VAL A 209 -2.50 -10.17 -3.42
N SER A 210 -3.47 -9.75 -4.23
CA SER A 210 -4.25 -10.65 -5.09
C SER A 210 -3.37 -11.32 -6.16
N ARG A 211 -3.89 -12.38 -6.80
CA ARG A 211 -3.37 -12.75 -8.13
C ARG A 211 -3.60 -11.58 -9.10
N ASP A 212 -2.68 -11.41 -10.04
CA ASP A 212 -2.83 -10.41 -11.08
C ASP A 212 -3.74 -10.88 -12.23
N LYS A 213 -4.25 -9.92 -13.00
CA LYS A 213 -4.93 -10.16 -14.27
C LYS A 213 -4.23 -9.40 -15.38
N ARG A 214 -3.91 -10.09 -16.48
CA ARG A 214 -3.43 -9.44 -17.71
C ARG A 214 -4.54 -8.61 -18.33
N VAL A 215 -4.29 -7.34 -18.56
CA VAL A 215 -5.24 -6.43 -19.17
C VAL A 215 -5.20 -6.53 -20.69
N THR A 216 -6.37 -6.59 -21.29
CA THR A 216 -6.56 -6.64 -22.74
C THR A 216 -7.35 -5.45 -23.26
N ASN A 217 -7.42 -5.33 -24.58
CA ASN A 217 -8.26 -4.36 -25.24
C ASN A 217 -9.75 -4.61 -24.97
N ALA A 218 -10.57 -3.55 -25.03
CA ALA A 218 -12.01 -3.65 -24.82
C ALA A 218 -12.70 -4.57 -25.83
N ARG A 219 -12.23 -4.55 -27.09
CA ARG A 219 -12.69 -5.43 -28.18
C ARG A 219 -11.59 -6.36 -28.63
N SER A 220 -11.95 -7.62 -28.91
CA SER A 220 -11.07 -8.56 -29.60
C SER A 220 -10.72 -8.05 -31.01
N VAL A 221 -9.64 -8.58 -31.57
CA VAL A 221 -9.27 -8.26 -32.96
C VAL A 221 -10.31 -8.89 -33.89
N ARG A 222 -10.92 -8.07 -34.75
CA ARG A 222 -11.83 -8.48 -35.83
C ARG A 222 -11.14 -8.45 -37.19
N ARG A 223 -10.21 -7.51 -37.37
CA ARG A 223 -9.46 -7.31 -38.63
C ARG A 223 -8.01 -7.03 -38.32
N THR A 224 -7.10 -7.68 -39.04
CA THR A 224 -5.69 -7.29 -39.06
C THR A 224 -5.43 -6.50 -40.32
N VAL A 225 -4.87 -5.31 -40.18
CA VAL A 225 -4.41 -4.43 -41.24
C VAL A 225 -2.90 -4.44 -41.20
N THR A 226 -2.26 -4.64 -42.34
CA THR A 226 -0.83 -4.59 -42.52
C THR A 226 -0.41 -3.24 -43.08
N TYR A 227 0.74 -2.73 -42.67
CA TYR A 227 1.28 -1.50 -43.23
C TYR A 227 2.79 -1.54 -43.32
N SER A 228 3.36 -0.91 -44.35
CA SER A 228 4.79 -0.65 -44.45
C SER A 228 5.08 0.82 -44.12
N VAL A 229 6.35 1.13 -43.86
CA VAL A 229 6.81 2.50 -43.62
C VAL A 229 7.84 2.87 -44.69
N ALA A 230 7.63 4.01 -45.34
CA ALA A 230 8.52 4.55 -46.37
C ALA A 230 8.86 6.02 -46.09
N THR A 231 9.88 6.54 -46.78
CA THR A 231 10.25 7.96 -46.76
C THR A 231 10.11 8.57 -48.16
N ARG A 232 9.95 9.90 -48.21
CA ARG A 232 9.95 10.66 -49.47
C ARG A 232 10.75 11.95 -49.31
N GLY A 233 11.74 12.15 -50.17
CA GLY A 233 12.68 13.28 -50.09
C GLY A 233 13.73 13.11 -48.99
N SER A 234 14.42 14.20 -48.65
CA SER A 234 15.50 14.19 -47.67
C SER A 234 14.95 14.31 -46.25
N VAL A 235 14.68 13.15 -45.63
CA VAL A 235 14.09 13.06 -44.29
C VAL A 235 15.16 13.15 -43.21
N ARG A 236 15.00 14.08 -42.26
CA ARG A 236 15.92 14.32 -41.13
C ARG A 236 15.41 13.75 -39.80
N ALA A 237 14.10 13.61 -39.65
CA ALA A 237 13.49 13.03 -38.46
C ALA A 237 13.88 11.56 -38.26
N SER A 238 14.04 11.17 -36.99
CA SER A 238 14.37 9.78 -36.61
C SER A 238 13.30 8.78 -37.08
N LEU A 239 13.65 7.98 -38.10
CA LEU A 239 12.75 6.95 -38.65
C LEU A 239 12.42 5.86 -37.62
N SER A 240 13.36 5.52 -36.73
CA SER A 240 13.12 4.57 -35.64
C SER A 240 12.08 5.10 -34.65
N THR A 241 12.14 6.38 -34.31
CA THR A 241 11.15 7.05 -33.46
C THR A 241 9.80 7.16 -34.17
N PHE A 242 9.78 7.49 -35.45
CA PHE A 242 8.55 7.52 -36.26
C PHE A 242 7.86 6.15 -36.27
N LYS A 243 8.58 5.09 -36.62
CA LYS A 243 8.10 3.71 -36.63
C LYS A 243 7.55 3.29 -35.25
N ARG A 244 8.28 3.61 -34.16
CA ARG A 244 7.87 3.27 -32.79
C ARG A 244 6.59 4.01 -32.39
N LEU A 245 6.52 5.32 -32.58
CA LEU A 245 5.35 6.13 -32.20
C LEU A 245 4.13 5.81 -33.07
N ALA A 246 4.32 5.52 -34.36
CA ALA A 246 3.24 5.04 -35.23
C ALA A 246 2.62 3.74 -34.71
N GLN A 247 3.45 2.74 -34.38
CA GLN A 247 2.96 1.50 -33.82
C GLN A 247 2.26 1.72 -32.47
N GLN A 248 2.79 2.60 -31.61
CA GLN A 248 2.12 2.97 -30.35
C GLN A 248 0.74 3.61 -30.59
N THR A 249 0.60 4.50 -31.58
CA THR A 249 -0.71 5.07 -31.95
C THR A 249 -1.70 3.98 -32.33
N TYR A 250 -1.25 3.03 -33.15
CA TYR A 250 -2.11 1.98 -33.67
C TYR A 250 -2.49 0.92 -32.64
N ASP A 251 -1.63 0.65 -31.67
CA ASP A 251 -1.90 -0.30 -30.58
C ASP A 251 -2.65 0.34 -29.41
N ASP A 252 -2.73 1.68 -29.33
CA ASP A 252 -3.39 2.35 -28.22
C ASP A 252 -4.89 2.04 -28.18
N PRO A 253 -5.42 1.56 -27.05
CA PRO A 253 -6.83 1.18 -26.91
C PRO A 253 -7.81 2.36 -27.06
N ARG A 254 -7.34 3.61 -27.03
CA ARG A 254 -8.12 4.81 -27.33
C ARG A 254 -8.24 5.07 -28.83
N GLY A 255 -7.30 4.56 -29.62
CA GLY A 255 -7.23 4.72 -31.06
C GLY A 255 -8.21 3.83 -31.83
N TRP A 256 -7.89 3.64 -33.11
CA TRP A 256 -8.61 2.72 -34.00
C TRP A 256 -8.63 1.27 -33.48
N ARG A 257 -7.73 0.89 -32.56
CA ARG A 257 -7.81 -0.41 -31.87
C ARG A 257 -9.15 -0.65 -31.19
N ALA A 258 -9.84 0.41 -30.75
CA ALA A 258 -11.13 0.34 -30.08
C ALA A 258 -12.28 -0.22 -30.95
N MET A 259 -12.16 -0.18 -32.29
CA MET A 259 -13.13 -0.77 -33.21
C MET A 259 -12.83 -2.24 -33.56
N GLY A 260 -11.73 -2.80 -33.03
CA GLY A 260 -11.32 -4.19 -33.28
C GLY A 260 -10.29 -4.35 -34.39
N VAL A 261 -9.65 -3.27 -34.86
CA VAL A 261 -8.57 -3.37 -35.86
C VAL A 261 -7.22 -3.52 -35.17
N ARG A 262 -6.39 -4.46 -35.65
CA ARG A 262 -4.98 -4.58 -35.28
C ARG A 262 -4.12 -4.13 -36.45
N PHE A 263 -3.21 -3.19 -36.24
CA PHE A 263 -2.25 -2.80 -37.27
C PHE A 263 -0.93 -3.54 -37.04
N LYS A 264 -0.46 -4.25 -38.06
CA LYS A 264 0.79 -5.02 -38.06
C LYS A 264 1.75 -4.41 -39.07
N ARG A 265 2.88 -3.87 -38.59
CA ARG A 265 3.92 -3.39 -39.50
C ARG A 265 4.57 -4.56 -40.24
N VAL A 266 4.79 -4.41 -41.55
CA VAL A 266 5.52 -5.34 -42.43
C VAL A 266 6.70 -4.62 -43.08
N SER A 267 7.65 -5.37 -43.63
CA SER A 267 8.87 -4.82 -44.26
C SER A 267 8.58 -4.03 -45.54
N SER A 268 7.67 -4.52 -46.36
CA SER A 268 7.23 -3.90 -47.62
C SER A 268 5.77 -4.23 -47.92
N GLY A 269 5.13 -3.46 -48.80
CA GLY A 269 3.73 -3.67 -49.17
C GLY A 269 2.74 -3.43 -48.03
N GLY A 270 1.86 -4.40 -47.79
CA GLY A 270 0.75 -4.31 -46.83
C GLY A 270 -0.44 -3.51 -47.36
N ASP A 271 -1.52 -3.40 -46.58
CA ASP A 271 -2.76 -2.74 -47.00
C ASP A 271 -2.58 -1.22 -47.26
N PHE A 272 -1.62 -0.59 -46.60
CA PHE A 272 -1.23 0.81 -46.84
C PHE A 272 0.23 1.08 -46.54
N THR A 273 0.72 2.23 -47.01
CA THR A 273 2.07 2.71 -46.72
C THR A 273 1.98 3.98 -45.89
N LEU A 274 2.58 3.94 -44.70
CA LEU A 274 2.77 5.12 -43.87
C LEU A 274 4.06 5.82 -44.32
N VAL A 275 3.92 6.99 -44.92
CA VAL A 275 5.03 7.75 -45.50
C VAL A 275 5.42 8.88 -44.55
N LEU A 276 6.70 8.99 -44.23
CA LEU A 276 7.27 10.23 -43.67
C LEU A 276 7.89 11.04 -44.81
N SER A 277 7.35 12.21 -45.11
CA SER A 277 7.72 12.99 -46.29
C SER A 277 8.32 14.34 -45.90
N GLN A 278 9.39 14.72 -46.58
CA GLN A 278 9.83 16.11 -46.68
C GLN A 278 8.63 16.98 -47.13
N ALA A 279 8.45 18.12 -46.48
CA ALA A 279 7.33 19.03 -46.70
C ALA A 279 7.13 19.41 -48.18
N SER A 280 8.20 19.77 -48.89
CA SER A 280 8.16 20.15 -50.32
C SER A 280 7.81 19.00 -51.26
N LYS A 281 7.89 17.74 -50.80
CA LYS A 281 7.55 16.57 -51.60
C LYS A 281 6.12 16.07 -51.35
N VAL A 282 5.40 16.58 -50.36
CA VAL A 282 4.02 16.17 -50.08
C VAL A 282 3.08 16.41 -51.28
N PRO A 283 3.15 17.54 -52.02
CA PRO A 283 2.31 17.75 -53.21
C PRO A 283 2.58 16.80 -54.38
N SER A 284 3.71 16.08 -54.39
CA SER A 284 4.00 15.08 -55.45
C SER A 284 3.06 13.87 -55.44
N PHE A 285 2.33 13.65 -54.33
CA PHE A 285 1.33 12.59 -54.25
C PHE A 285 -0.01 13.01 -54.90
N SER A 286 -0.35 14.29 -54.85
CA SER A 286 -1.56 14.87 -55.45
C SER A 286 -1.49 16.40 -55.33
N SER A 287 -1.99 17.12 -56.35
CA SER A 287 -2.12 18.58 -56.33
C SER A 287 -2.98 19.12 -55.18
N ALA A 288 -3.86 18.30 -54.61
CA ALA A 288 -4.67 18.66 -53.46
C ALA A 288 -3.89 18.68 -52.13
N CYS A 289 -2.71 18.06 -52.08
CA CYS A 289 -1.90 18.01 -50.87
C CYS A 289 -1.05 19.29 -50.70
N SER A 290 -1.02 19.81 -49.47
CA SER A 290 -0.26 21.02 -49.11
C SER A 290 1.18 20.69 -48.71
N THR A 291 2.10 21.63 -48.90
CA THR A 291 3.45 21.58 -48.31
C THR A 291 3.45 21.78 -46.79
N THR A 292 2.35 22.28 -46.21
CA THR A 292 2.27 22.62 -44.78
C THR A 292 1.74 21.48 -43.93
N TYR A 293 0.82 20.66 -44.47
CA TYR A 293 0.05 19.68 -43.71
C TYR A 293 0.29 18.25 -44.21
N SER A 294 -0.10 17.27 -43.39
CA SER A 294 -0.18 15.85 -43.77
C SER A 294 -1.34 15.62 -44.75
N CYS A 295 -1.34 14.46 -45.41
CA CYS A 295 -2.31 14.14 -46.47
C CYS A 295 -2.55 12.63 -46.55
N ARG A 296 -3.67 12.22 -47.16
CA ARG A 296 -3.95 10.82 -47.53
C ARG A 296 -4.31 10.74 -49.01
N VAL A 297 -3.53 9.98 -49.79
CA VAL A 297 -3.78 9.74 -51.23
C VAL A 297 -3.74 8.25 -51.53
N GLY A 298 -4.86 7.68 -51.97
CA GLY A 298 -4.98 6.25 -52.25
C GLY A 298 -4.54 5.41 -51.05
N ARG A 299 -3.50 4.58 -51.23
CA ARG A 299 -2.91 3.74 -50.18
C ARG A 299 -1.84 4.45 -49.32
N HIS A 300 -1.50 5.70 -49.61
CA HIS A 300 -0.45 6.43 -48.91
C HIS A 300 -1.05 7.30 -47.81
N VAL A 301 -0.64 7.02 -46.58
CA VAL A 301 -0.90 7.83 -45.37
C VAL A 301 0.35 8.67 -45.16
N ILE A 302 0.31 9.96 -45.51
CA ILE A 302 1.50 10.80 -45.67
C ILE A 302 1.59 11.77 -44.52
N ILE A 303 2.67 11.64 -43.74
CA ILE A 303 2.98 12.51 -42.61
C ILE A 303 4.02 13.55 -43.04
N ASN A 304 3.67 14.82 -42.91
CA ASN A 304 4.59 15.93 -43.15
C ASN A 304 5.64 15.98 -42.03
N GLU A 305 6.91 15.83 -42.39
CA GLU A 305 7.99 15.72 -41.42
C GLU A 305 8.20 17.00 -40.60
N THR A 306 8.07 18.18 -41.20
CA THR A 306 8.21 19.45 -40.47
C THR A 306 7.22 19.49 -39.31
N ARG A 307 5.98 19.09 -39.57
CA ARG A 307 4.92 19.00 -38.55
C ARG A 307 5.14 17.86 -37.57
N TRP A 308 5.67 16.73 -38.04
CA TRP A 308 6.07 15.65 -37.14
C TRP A 308 7.12 16.09 -36.10
N GLN A 309 8.03 16.98 -36.49
CA GLN A 309 9.09 17.47 -35.61
C GLN A 309 8.64 18.61 -34.70
N GLN A 310 7.75 19.48 -35.17
CA GLN A 310 7.47 20.77 -34.51
C GLN A 310 5.99 21.03 -34.21
N ALA A 311 5.08 20.11 -34.54
CA ALA A 311 3.63 20.38 -34.54
C ALA A 311 3.24 21.60 -35.40
N THR A 312 2.00 22.07 -35.28
CA THR A 312 1.53 23.33 -35.88
C THR A 312 1.48 24.42 -34.81
N PRO A 313 1.65 25.70 -35.17
CA PRO A 313 1.49 26.81 -34.22
C PRO A 313 0.16 26.73 -33.44
N THR A 314 -0.93 26.40 -34.14
CA THR A 314 -2.26 26.23 -33.54
C THR A 314 -2.32 25.16 -32.44
N TRP A 315 -1.48 24.13 -32.52
CA TRP A 315 -1.38 23.09 -31.50
C TRP A 315 -0.62 23.58 -30.28
N ASP A 316 0.49 24.29 -30.51
CA ASP A 316 1.36 24.83 -29.48
C ASP A 316 0.67 25.95 -28.69
N ASP A 317 -0.10 26.82 -29.37
CA ASP A 317 -0.94 27.86 -28.76
C ASP A 317 -1.95 27.29 -27.76
N LYS A 318 -2.31 26.03 -27.93
CA LYS A 318 -3.24 25.30 -27.05
C LYS A 318 -2.51 24.40 -26.05
N ARG A 319 -1.20 24.58 -25.91
CA ARG A 319 -0.30 23.84 -25.02
C ARG A 319 -0.40 22.32 -25.22
N GLY A 320 -0.65 21.90 -26.45
CA GLY A 320 -0.67 20.50 -26.82
C GLY A 320 0.74 19.92 -26.82
N SER A 321 0.92 18.70 -26.30
CA SER A 321 2.24 18.08 -26.36
C SER A 321 2.56 17.66 -27.81
N LEU A 322 3.83 17.76 -28.21
CA LEU A 322 4.29 17.26 -29.51
C LEU A 322 4.02 15.76 -29.67
N ARG A 323 4.08 15.00 -28.56
CA ARG A 323 3.72 13.57 -28.54
C ARG A 323 2.26 13.36 -28.93
N ASP A 324 1.35 14.16 -28.40
CA ASP A 324 -0.08 14.05 -28.75
C ASP A 324 -0.33 14.52 -30.19
N TYR A 325 0.37 15.54 -30.69
CA TYR A 325 0.27 15.94 -32.09
C TYR A 325 0.62 14.79 -33.03
N ARG A 326 1.72 14.09 -32.73
CA ARG A 326 2.18 12.91 -33.49
C ARG A 326 1.14 11.80 -33.51
N HIS A 327 0.51 11.50 -32.37
CA HIS A 327 -0.59 10.53 -32.33
C HIS A 327 -1.82 11.02 -33.12
N MET A 328 -2.18 12.29 -33.00
CA MET A 328 -3.31 12.91 -33.69
C MET A 328 -3.15 12.79 -35.21
N VAL A 329 -2.01 13.24 -35.76
CA VAL A 329 -1.83 13.28 -37.22
C VAL A 329 -1.79 11.88 -37.83
N ILE A 330 -1.21 10.89 -37.13
CA ILE A 330 -1.27 9.50 -37.57
C ILE A 330 -2.72 8.99 -37.57
N ASN A 331 -3.48 9.24 -36.49
CA ASN A 331 -4.87 8.80 -36.41
C ASN A 331 -5.75 9.49 -37.45
N HIS A 332 -5.54 10.77 -37.73
CA HIS A 332 -6.29 11.56 -38.70
C HIS A 332 -6.11 11.01 -40.12
N GLU A 333 -4.86 10.91 -40.60
CA GLU A 333 -4.59 10.43 -41.96
C GLU A 333 -4.96 8.95 -42.12
N THR A 334 -4.76 8.13 -41.07
CA THR A 334 -5.21 6.73 -41.08
C THR A 334 -6.73 6.65 -41.08
N GLY A 335 -7.43 7.58 -40.40
CA GLY A 335 -8.88 7.68 -40.46
C GLY A 335 -9.37 7.92 -41.89
N HIS A 336 -8.73 8.83 -42.63
CA HIS A 336 -9.03 9.01 -44.05
C HIS A 336 -8.84 7.74 -44.88
N TRP A 337 -7.82 6.94 -44.57
CA TRP A 337 -7.60 5.65 -45.23
C TRP A 337 -8.65 4.59 -44.82
N LEU A 338 -9.13 4.62 -43.58
CA LEU A 338 -10.26 3.82 -43.08
C LEU A 338 -11.62 4.27 -43.66
N GLY A 339 -11.64 5.29 -44.51
CA GLY A 339 -12.83 5.79 -45.18
C GLY A 339 -13.57 6.89 -44.42
N ARG A 340 -12.91 7.56 -43.47
CA ARG A 340 -13.46 8.72 -42.76
C ARG A 340 -13.32 10.01 -43.57
N GLY A 341 -14.38 10.80 -43.63
CA GLY A 341 -14.33 12.21 -44.01
C GLY A 341 -13.91 13.10 -42.83
N HIS A 342 -13.70 14.39 -43.09
CA HIS A 342 -13.49 15.38 -42.03
C HIS A 342 -14.74 15.51 -41.15
N ALA A 343 -14.52 15.89 -39.89
CA ALA A 343 -15.57 16.21 -38.93
C ALA A 343 -15.43 17.65 -38.44
N ARG A 344 -16.52 18.22 -37.90
CA ARG A 344 -16.54 19.56 -37.30
C ARG A 344 -16.43 19.46 -35.78
N CYS A 345 -15.97 20.54 -35.14
CA CYS A 345 -16.00 20.66 -33.68
C CYS A 345 -17.44 20.52 -33.15
N GLY A 346 -17.63 19.73 -32.09
CA GLY A 346 -18.95 19.49 -31.50
C GLY A 346 -19.43 20.59 -30.54
N GLY A 347 -18.61 21.60 -30.29
CA GLY A 347 -18.92 22.73 -29.41
C GLY A 347 -17.74 23.14 -28.54
N LYS A 348 -17.78 24.38 -28.05
CA LYS A 348 -16.74 24.96 -27.19
C LYS A 348 -16.48 24.07 -25.97
N GLY A 349 -15.22 23.80 -25.68
CA GLY A 349 -14.80 23.00 -24.53
C GLY A 349 -14.94 21.48 -24.67
N GLN A 350 -15.63 20.99 -25.71
CA GLN A 350 -15.71 19.56 -26.00
C GLN A 350 -14.41 19.04 -26.61
N LEU A 351 -14.13 17.74 -26.49
CA LEU A 351 -13.04 17.11 -27.24
C LEU A 351 -13.33 17.17 -28.75
N ALA A 352 -12.32 17.62 -29.51
CA ALA A 352 -12.32 17.57 -30.96
C ALA A 352 -12.49 16.13 -31.45
N PRO A 353 -13.29 15.86 -32.48
CA PRO A 353 -13.17 14.62 -33.24
C PRO A 353 -11.74 14.48 -33.80
N VAL A 354 -11.21 13.27 -33.89
CA VAL A 354 -9.86 13.10 -34.48
C VAL A 354 -9.84 13.46 -35.95
N MET A 355 -10.99 13.32 -36.63
CA MET A 355 -11.17 13.72 -38.01
C MET A 355 -11.47 15.23 -38.18
N GLN A 356 -11.51 16.01 -37.10
CA GLN A 356 -11.41 17.47 -37.22
C GLN A 356 -10.00 17.82 -37.69
N GLN A 357 -9.88 18.84 -38.55
CA GLN A 357 -8.59 19.34 -39.03
C GLN A 357 -7.86 20.16 -37.94
N GLN A 358 -7.52 19.51 -36.82
CA GLN A 358 -6.96 20.14 -35.61
C GLN A 358 -5.63 20.87 -35.89
N SER A 359 -4.86 20.42 -36.89
CA SER A 359 -3.67 21.11 -37.39
C SER A 359 -3.93 22.55 -37.88
N LYS A 360 -5.16 22.85 -38.31
CA LYS A 360 -5.58 24.16 -38.85
C LYS A 360 -6.36 25.02 -37.86
N GLY A 361 -6.94 24.41 -36.82
CA GLY A 361 -7.88 25.09 -35.95
C GLY A 361 -8.73 24.13 -35.11
N LEU A 362 -9.05 24.53 -33.88
CA LEU A 362 -9.93 23.78 -33.00
C LEU A 362 -11.36 24.31 -32.93
N SER A 363 -11.63 25.53 -33.40
CA SER A 363 -12.97 26.14 -33.38
C SER A 363 -13.65 26.05 -32.00
N GLY A 364 -12.88 26.27 -30.93
CA GLY A 364 -13.33 26.20 -29.54
C GLY A 364 -13.26 24.81 -28.88
N CYS A 365 -13.03 23.73 -29.63
CA CYS A 365 -12.81 22.40 -29.06
C CYS A 365 -11.47 22.31 -28.31
N LYS A 366 -11.37 21.32 -27.42
CA LYS A 366 -10.13 20.88 -26.79
C LYS A 366 -9.42 19.87 -27.67
N ILE A 367 -8.09 19.90 -27.62
CA ILE A 367 -7.20 18.94 -28.29
C ILE A 367 -7.64 17.51 -27.98
N ASN A 368 -7.67 16.66 -29.00
CA ASN A 368 -7.92 15.24 -28.84
C ASN A 368 -7.23 14.42 -29.94
N PRO A 369 -6.18 13.66 -29.62
CA PRO A 369 -5.46 12.86 -30.60
C PRO A 369 -6.14 11.52 -30.93
N TRP A 370 -7.29 11.19 -30.31
CA TRP A 370 -7.95 9.89 -30.39
C TRP A 370 -9.35 9.99 -30.99
N PRO A 371 -9.81 9.00 -31.78
CA PRO A 371 -11.17 8.97 -32.29
C PRO A 371 -12.21 8.98 -31.16
N LYS A 372 -13.28 9.74 -31.34
CA LYS A 372 -14.48 9.67 -30.50
C LYS A 372 -15.26 8.40 -30.79
N LYS A 373 -16.18 8.04 -29.89
CA LYS A 373 -17.01 6.83 -30.03
C LYS A 373 -17.79 6.78 -31.35
N ASN A 374 -18.30 7.92 -31.82
CA ASN A 374 -19.01 8.04 -33.10
C ASN A 374 -18.07 7.99 -34.33
N GLU A 375 -16.76 8.07 -34.13
CA GLU A 375 -15.77 7.90 -35.19
C GLU A 375 -15.32 6.45 -35.36
N LEU A 376 -15.60 5.56 -34.40
CA LEU A 376 -15.15 4.16 -34.38
C LEU A 376 -15.94 3.23 -35.31
N HIS A 377 -15.95 3.57 -36.60
CA HIS A 377 -16.46 2.74 -37.70
C HIS A 377 -15.64 3.01 -38.98
N SER A 378 -15.61 2.04 -39.89
CA SER A 378 -14.81 2.04 -41.10
C SER A 378 -15.66 1.58 -42.29
N SER A 379 -16.01 2.50 -43.20
CA SER A 379 -16.72 2.16 -44.45
C SER A 379 -15.92 1.16 -45.30
N ARG A 380 -14.59 1.20 -45.21
CA ARG A 380 -13.70 0.23 -45.87
C ARG A 380 -13.87 -1.22 -45.41
N PHE A 381 -14.37 -1.45 -44.19
CA PHE A 381 -14.51 -2.79 -43.61
C PHE A 381 -15.96 -3.17 -43.29
N GLY A 382 -16.93 -2.29 -43.54
CA GLY A 382 -18.35 -2.57 -43.34
C GLY A 382 -18.78 -2.73 -41.88
N PHE A 383 -18.08 -2.14 -40.92
CA PHE A 383 -18.47 -2.15 -39.51
C PHE A 383 -18.07 -0.91 -38.72
#